data_AF-A0A0B6Y3A0-F1
#
_entry.id   AF-A0A0B6Y3A0-F1
#
_cell.length_a   1.000
_cell.length_b   1.000
_cell.length_c   1.000
_cell.angle_alpha   90.00
_cell.angle_beta   90.00
_cell.angle_gamma   90.00
#
_symmetry.space_group_name_H-M   'P 1'
#
loop_
_entity.id
_entity.type
_entity.pdbx_description
1 polymer ?
#
loop_
_entity_poly.entity_id
_entity_poly.type
_entity_poly.pdbx_seq_one_letter_code
_entity_poly.pdbx_strand_id
1 'polypeptide(L)'
;CGICEVCQQSDCGKCTACRDMTKFGGTGRAKQACKERRCPNMAIKTAEEDDVEEESEIEKEDQESKNLVAVAKHKSARNTKTEVVWPDLPTHEENKKKYYTKARINDFEITKGDYVSISPADP
;
A
#
# COMPACT_ATOMS: atom_id res chain seq x y z
N CYS A 1 10.55 -4.11 15.74
CA CYS A 1 11.75 -3.83 14.91
C CYS A 1 12.71 -5.01 14.80
N GLY A 2 12.60 -6.07 15.60
CA GLY A 2 13.44 -7.28 15.47
C GLY A 2 14.86 -7.16 16.02
N ILE A 3 15.40 -5.95 16.13
CA ILE A 3 16.80 -5.71 16.53
C ILE A 3 16.97 -5.05 17.91
N CYS A 4 15.93 -4.42 18.48
CA CYS A 4 16.07 -3.81 19.79
C CYS A 4 16.10 -4.87 20.90
N GLU A 5 16.66 -4.51 22.05
CA GLU A 5 16.79 -5.39 23.22
C GLU A 5 15.47 -6.08 23.57
N VAL A 6 14.36 -5.32 23.61
CA VAL A 6 13.01 -5.82 23.90
C VAL A 6 12.54 -6.87 22.88
N CYS A 7 12.90 -6.74 21.60
CA CYS A 7 12.57 -7.73 20.58
C CYS A 7 13.39 -9.02 20.74
N GLN A 8 14.64 -8.91 21.16
CA GLN A 8 15.57 -10.04 21.30
C GLN A 8 15.40 -10.82 22.61
N GLN A 9 14.72 -10.25 23.61
CA GLN A 9 14.38 -10.95 24.84
C GLN A 9 13.53 -12.20 24.59
N SER A 10 13.65 -13.20 25.46
CA SER A 10 12.79 -14.38 25.45
C SER A 10 11.40 -14.08 25.99
N ASP A 11 10.43 -14.93 25.68
CA ASP A 11 9.09 -14.78 26.25
C ASP A 11 9.11 -15.03 27.76
N CYS A 12 8.54 -14.10 28.54
CA CYS A 12 8.64 -14.14 30.01
C CYS A 12 7.96 -15.35 30.67
N GLY A 13 7.10 -16.08 29.95
CA GLY A 13 6.34 -17.24 30.45
C GLY A 13 5.27 -16.93 31.50
N LYS A 14 5.22 -15.70 32.04
CA LYS A 14 4.39 -15.34 33.21
C LYS A 14 3.17 -14.49 32.86
N CYS A 15 3.25 -13.65 31.83
CA CYS A 15 2.16 -12.74 31.47
C CYS A 15 0.97 -13.47 30.82
N THR A 16 -0.20 -12.83 30.76
CA THR A 16 -1.43 -13.43 30.20
C THR A 16 -1.27 -13.86 28.74
N ALA A 17 -0.52 -13.10 27.94
CA ALA A 17 -0.24 -13.46 26.55
C ALA A 17 0.66 -14.71 26.47
N CYS A 18 1.72 -14.78 27.28
CA CYS A 18 2.57 -15.98 27.33
C CYS A 18 1.78 -17.21 27.78
N ARG A 19 0.90 -17.08 28.79
CA ARG A 19 0.06 -18.20 29.25
C ARG A 19 -0.91 -18.71 28.19
N ASP A 20 -1.28 -17.90 27.20
CA ASP A 20 -2.08 -18.36 26.06
C ASP A 20 -1.23 -19.01 24.95
N MET A 21 0.09 -18.83 24.92
CA MET A 21 0.91 -19.48 23.88
C MET A 21 0.95 -21.00 24.06
N THR A 22 0.86 -21.75 22.97
CA THR A 22 0.86 -23.23 22.97
C THR A 22 2.11 -23.82 23.63
N LYS A 23 3.28 -23.22 23.43
CA LYS A 23 4.54 -23.65 24.09
C LYS A 23 4.55 -23.51 25.62
N PHE A 24 3.63 -22.72 26.17
CA PHE A 24 3.41 -22.56 27.60
C PHE A 24 2.09 -23.22 28.06
N GLY A 25 1.48 -24.06 27.21
CA GLY A 25 0.27 -24.83 27.52
C GLY A 25 -1.06 -24.09 27.28
N GLY A 26 -1.03 -22.93 26.63
CA GLY A 26 -2.23 -22.15 26.32
C GLY A 26 -2.95 -22.55 25.03
N THR A 27 -4.08 -21.88 24.73
CA THR A 27 -4.93 -22.22 23.57
C THR A 27 -4.42 -21.68 22.24
N GLY A 28 -3.56 -20.66 22.28
CA GLY A 28 -3.01 -19.96 21.12
C GLY A 28 -4.03 -19.08 20.37
N ARG A 29 -5.25 -18.92 20.90
CA ARG A 29 -6.34 -18.23 20.20
C ARG A 29 -6.18 -16.72 20.20
N ALA A 30 -5.57 -16.14 21.24
CA ALA A 30 -5.43 -14.69 21.34
C ALA A 30 -4.37 -14.12 20.39
N LYS A 31 -3.40 -14.96 19.98
CA LYS A 31 -2.30 -14.59 19.07
C LYS A 31 -1.57 -13.29 19.46
N GLN A 32 -1.43 -13.05 20.77
CA GLN A 32 -0.75 -11.86 21.29
C GLN A 32 0.70 -12.16 21.66
N ALA A 33 1.60 -11.22 21.36
CA ALA A 33 3.00 -11.30 21.79
C ALA A 33 3.13 -11.12 23.32
N CYS A 34 4.25 -11.61 23.87
CA CYS A 34 4.62 -11.38 25.27
C CYS A 34 4.57 -9.88 25.62
N LYS A 35 3.96 -9.53 26.76
CA LYS A 35 3.84 -8.13 27.21
C LYS A 35 5.20 -7.47 27.43
N GLU A 36 6.16 -8.21 27.96
CA GLU A 36 7.54 -7.74 28.19
C GLU A 36 8.33 -7.58 26.88
N ARG A 37 7.83 -8.08 25.75
CA ARG A 37 8.49 -7.98 24.43
C ARG A 37 7.82 -6.98 23.51
N ARG A 38 7.00 -6.06 24.05
CA ARG A 38 6.36 -5.02 23.25
C ARG A 38 7.40 -4.03 22.75
N CYS A 39 7.71 -4.10 21.46
CA CYS A 39 8.72 -3.28 20.84
C CYS A 39 8.34 -1.79 20.91
N PRO A 40 9.19 -0.91 21.49
CA PRO A 40 8.92 0.52 21.52
C PRO A 40 8.94 1.16 20.12
N ASN A 41 9.68 0.56 19.19
CA ASN A 41 9.85 1.07 17.82
C ASN A 41 8.84 0.45 16.83
N MET A 42 7.76 -0.19 17.30
CA MET A 42 6.78 -0.85 16.43
C MET A 42 5.91 0.16 15.68
N ALA A 43 5.55 1.27 16.30
CA ALA A 43 4.72 2.31 15.70
C ALA A 43 5.45 3.19 14.68
N ILE A 44 6.79 3.15 14.66
CA ILE A 44 7.61 3.99 13.76
C ILE A 44 7.66 3.35 12.36
N LYS A 45 7.59 2.02 12.27
CA LYS A 45 7.70 1.27 11.01
C LYS A 45 6.45 1.29 10.13
N THR A 46 5.26 1.48 10.71
CA THR A 46 4.00 1.45 9.96
C THR A 46 3.79 2.67 9.05
N ALA A 47 4.60 3.71 9.16
CA ALA A 47 4.49 4.89 8.29
C ALA A 47 5.37 4.82 7.03
N GLU A 48 6.32 3.87 6.97
CA GLU A 48 7.29 3.75 5.87
C GLU A 48 7.14 2.44 5.08
N GLU A 49 6.39 1.44 5.61
CA GLU A 49 6.25 0.11 5.02
C GLU A 49 5.04 -0.06 4.07
N ASP A 50 4.22 0.98 3.85
CA ASP A 50 3.09 0.95 2.89
C ASP A 50 3.50 1.27 1.43
N ASP A 51 4.78 1.59 1.16
CA ASP A 51 5.23 2.10 -0.16
C ASP A 51 6.54 1.43 -0.68
N VAL A 52 6.89 0.22 -0.21
CA VAL A 52 8.10 -0.50 -0.68
C VAL A 52 7.78 -1.93 -1.13
N GLU A 53 7.48 -2.05 -2.43
CA GLU A 53 7.85 -3.12 -3.38
C GLU A 53 7.82 -4.60 -2.92
N GLU A 54 6.74 -5.31 -3.29
CA GLU A 54 6.79 -6.74 -3.65
C GLU A 54 7.52 -6.90 -5.00
N GLU A 55 8.84 -6.70 -5.03
CA GLU A 55 9.66 -7.09 -6.19
C GLU A 55 11.00 -7.67 -5.72
N SER A 56 11.02 -8.99 -5.45
CA SER A 56 12.20 -9.83 -5.72
C SER A 56 11.91 -11.32 -5.57
N GLU A 57 12.16 -12.03 -6.67
CA GLU A 57 12.66 -13.42 -6.76
C GLU A 57 11.69 -14.58 -6.49
N ILE A 58 10.94 -14.99 -7.53
CA ILE A 58 10.80 -16.42 -7.86
C ILE A 58 10.92 -16.61 -9.37
N GLU A 59 12.15 -16.74 -9.86
CA GLU A 59 12.41 -17.43 -11.13
C GLU A 59 12.51 -18.94 -10.83
N LYS A 60 11.50 -19.71 -11.28
CA LYS A 60 11.63 -21.04 -11.91
C LYS A 60 10.26 -21.63 -12.28
N GLU A 61 9.98 -21.52 -13.57
CA GLU A 61 9.43 -22.53 -14.49
C GLU A 61 8.11 -23.28 -14.17
N ASP A 62 7.16 -22.96 -15.07
CA ASP A 62 6.31 -23.86 -15.85
C ASP A 62 5.03 -24.51 -15.28
N GLN A 63 3.94 -23.92 -15.78
CA GLN A 63 2.78 -24.51 -16.44
C GLN A 63 1.64 -25.12 -15.60
N GLU A 64 0.46 -24.54 -15.90
CA GLU A 64 -0.90 -25.01 -15.64
C GLU A 64 -1.42 -24.92 -14.21
N SER A 65 -1.89 -23.72 -13.87
CA SER A 65 -3.21 -23.55 -13.23
C SER A 65 -3.73 -22.14 -13.49
N LYS A 66 -4.56 -22.01 -14.53
CA LYS A 66 -5.42 -20.84 -14.76
C LYS A 66 -6.40 -20.73 -13.60
N ASN A 67 -6.65 -19.48 -13.18
CA ASN A 67 -7.58 -19.02 -12.14
C ASN A 67 -7.08 -19.07 -10.70
N LEU A 68 -6.55 -17.93 -10.21
CA LEU A 68 -7.06 -17.28 -9.01
C LEU A 68 -6.88 -15.75 -9.14
N VAL A 69 -8.03 -15.07 -9.21
CA VAL A 69 -8.32 -13.65 -8.91
C VAL A 69 -7.57 -12.58 -9.72
N ALA A 70 -8.19 -12.18 -10.84
CA ALA A 70 -7.98 -10.84 -11.39
C ALA A 70 -8.30 -9.81 -10.31
N VAL A 71 -7.29 -9.10 -9.80
CA VAL A 71 -7.48 -7.88 -9.00
C VAL A 71 -8.36 -6.96 -9.83
N ALA A 72 -9.61 -6.77 -9.39
CA ALA A 72 -10.56 -5.91 -10.06
C ALA A 72 -9.95 -4.52 -10.15
N LYS A 73 -9.66 -4.04 -11.36
CA LYS A 73 -9.27 -2.65 -11.59
C LYS A 73 -10.40 -1.78 -11.03
N HIS A 74 -10.16 -1.10 -9.89
CA HIS A 74 -11.09 -0.10 -9.39
C HIS A 74 -11.29 0.94 -10.48
N LYS A 75 -12.49 0.96 -11.06
CA LYS A 75 -12.83 1.93 -12.10
C LYS A 75 -12.92 3.29 -11.42
N SER A 76 -12.24 4.30 -11.93
CA SER A 76 -12.47 5.68 -11.48
C SER A 76 -13.87 6.11 -11.90
N ALA A 77 -14.60 6.79 -11.01
CA ALA A 77 -15.88 7.36 -11.35
C ALA A 77 -15.70 8.39 -12.48
N ARG A 78 -16.48 8.29 -13.55
CA ARG A 78 -16.43 9.28 -14.63
C ARG A 78 -17.06 10.58 -14.15
N ASN A 79 -16.23 11.58 -13.86
CA ASN A 79 -16.72 12.90 -13.47
C ASN A 79 -17.17 13.69 -14.72
N THR A 80 -18.48 13.81 -14.92
CA THR A 80 -19.08 14.54 -16.05
C THR A 80 -19.19 16.05 -15.82
N LYS A 81 -18.85 16.53 -14.62
CA LYS A 81 -18.95 17.96 -14.24
C LYS A 81 -17.66 18.73 -14.49
N THR A 82 -16.59 18.05 -14.86
CA THR A 82 -15.27 18.64 -15.04
C THR A 82 -15.05 19.05 -16.49
N GLU A 83 -14.96 20.36 -16.75
CA GLU A 83 -14.55 20.88 -18.05
C GLU A 83 -13.01 20.92 -18.11
N VAL A 84 -12.44 20.33 -19.16
CA VAL A 84 -10.99 20.30 -19.38
C VAL A 84 -10.66 21.07 -20.65
N VAL A 85 -9.83 22.11 -20.50
CA VAL A 85 -9.34 22.94 -21.60
C VAL A 85 -7.81 22.81 -21.67
N TRP A 86 -7.30 22.67 -22.89
CA TRP A 86 -5.86 22.69 -23.20
C TRP A 86 -5.53 24.07 -23.74
N PRO A 87 -5.01 25.01 -22.91
CA PRO A 87 -4.91 26.42 -23.29
C PRO A 87 -3.84 26.72 -24.34
N ASP A 88 -2.82 25.86 -24.46
CA ASP A 88 -1.65 26.10 -25.30
C ASP A 88 -1.56 25.13 -26.47
N LEU A 89 -0.64 25.40 -27.40
CA LEU A 89 -0.24 24.44 -28.42
C LEU A 89 0.44 23.22 -27.78
N PRO A 90 0.27 22.03 -28.38
CA PRO A 90 0.91 20.83 -27.89
C PRO A 90 2.44 20.97 -27.96
N THR A 91 3.11 20.69 -26.85
CA THR A 91 4.57 20.76 -26.74
C THR A 91 5.26 19.56 -27.37
N HIS A 92 4.53 18.46 -27.51
CA HIS A 92 5.00 17.26 -28.17
C HIS A 92 3.83 16.52 -28.82
N GLU A 93 4.08 15.96 -30.01
CA GLU A 93 3.13 15.07 -30.68
C GLU A 93 3.86 13.79 -31.09
N GLU A 94 3.36 12.65 -30.59
CA GLU A 94 3.90 11.33 -30.93
C GLU A 94 2.75 10.35 -31.04
N ASN A 95 2.73 9.54 -32.10
CA ASN A 95 1.77 8.43 -32.25
C ASN A 95 0.30 8.83 -31.99
N LYS A 96 -0.13 9.98 -32.54
CA LYS A 96 -1.47 10.60 -32.38
C LYS A 96 -1.80 11.12 -30.98
N LYS A 97 -0.86 11.05 -30.03
CA LYS A 97 -1.00 11.68 -28.72
C LYS A 97 -0.44 13.10 -28.78
N LYS A 98 -1.15 14.01 -28.14
CA LYS A 98 -0.75 15.41 -27.96
C LYS A 98 -0.46 15.63 -26.48
N TYR A 99 0.71 16.19 -26.19
CA TYR A 99 1.14 16.48 -24.84
C TYR A 99 1.16 17.99 -24.62
N TYR A 100 0.78 18.41 -23.43
CA TYR A 100 0.70 19.81 -23.05
C TYR A 100 1.45 20.00 -21.73
N THR A 101 2.05 21.17 -21.56
CA THR A 101 2.72 21.57 -20.31
C THR A 101 1.73 21.85 -19.19
N LYS A 102 0.53 22.31 -19.56
CA LYS A 102 -0.54 22.65 -18.62
C LYS A 102 -1.92 22.25 -19.13
N ALA A 103 -2.81 21.99 -18.18
CA ALA A 103 -4.24 21.76 -18.42
C ALA A 103 -5.05 22.68 -17.50
N ARG A 104 -6.17 23.19 -17.99
CA ARG A 104 -7.14 23.90 -17.16
C ARG A 104 -8.34 23.01 -16.88
N ILE A 105 -8.59 22.73 -15.60
CA ILE A 105 -9.67 21.90 -15.11
C ILE A 105 -10.63 22.82 -14.33
N ASN A 106 -11.79 23.13 -14.93
CA ASN A 106 -12.68 24.20 -14.46
C ASN A 106 -11.91 25.54 -14.32
N ASP A 107 -11.74 26.03 -13.09
CA ASP A 107 -10.99 27.25 -12.77
C ASP A 107 -9.55 27.01 -12.30
N PHE A 108 -9.12 25.75 -12.22
CA PHE A 108 -7.79 25.39 -11.74
C PHE A 108 -6.85 25.11 -12.91
N GLU A 109 -5.66 25.70 -12.89
CA GLU A 109 -4.56 25.35 -13.81
C GLU A 109 -3.68 24.30 -13.12
N ILE A 110 -3.39 23.21 -13.83
CA ILE A 110 -2.53 22.12 -13.35
C ILE A 110 -1.38 21.89 -14.32
N THR A 111 -0.23 21.50 -13.78
CA THR A 111 1.02 21.25 -14.47
C THR A 111 1.63 19.91 -14.08
N LYS A 112 2.67 19.47 -14.81
CA LYS A 112 3.38 18.23 -14.49
C LYS A 112 4.04 18.35 -13.11
N GLY A 113 3.63 17.49 -12.18
CA GLY A 113 4.14 17.44 -10.80
C GLY A 113 3.09 17.80 -9.75
N ASP A 114 1.95 18.34 -10.18
CA ASP A 114 0.84 18.65 -9.27
C ASP A 114 0.06 17.38 -8.88
N TYR A 115 -0.55 17.42 -7.70
CA TYR A 115 -1.37 16.32 -7.18
C TYR A 115 -2.85 16.53 -7.50
N VAL A 116 -3.53 15.44 -7.84
CA VAL A 116 -4.98 15.44 -8.13
C VAL A 116 -5.68 14.37 -7.30
N SER A 117 -6.91 14.65 -6.88
CA SER A 117 -7.76 13.68 -6.20
C SER A 117 -8.73 13.04 -7.19
N ILE A 118 -8.85 11.71 -7.14
CA ILE A 118 -9.81 10.94 -7.93
C ILE A 118 -10.72 10.15 -7.00
N SER A 119 -12.02 10.09 -7.31
CA SER A 119 -12.97 9.29 -6.56
C SER A 119 -13.13 7.91 -7.22
N PRO A 120 -13.05 6.80 -6.45
CA PRO A 120 -13.37 5.47 -6.95
C PRO A 120 -14.86 5.39 -7.34
N ALA A 121 -15.20 4.50 -8.29
CA ALA A 121 -16.59 4.28 -8.69
C ALA A 121 -17.42 3.51 -7.66
N ASP A 122 -16.76 2.77 -6.75
CA ASP A 122 -17.41 2.02 -5.67
C ASP A 122 -17.25 2.79 -4.34
N PRO A 123 -18.34 2.96 -3.56
CA PRO A 123 -18.37 3.77 -2.33
C PRO A 123 -17.70 3.13 -1.12
#